data_AF-A0A9X1SK44-F1
#
_entry.id   AF-A0A9X1SK44-F1
#
_cell.length_a   1.000
_cell.length_b   1.000
_cell.length_c   1.000
_cell.angle_alpha   90.00
_cell.angle_beta   90.00
_cell.angle_gamma   90.00
#
_symmetry.space_group_name_H-M   'P 1'
#
loop_
_entity.id
_entity.type
_entity.pdbx_description
1 polymer ?
#
loop_
_entity_poly.entity_id
_entity_poly.type
_entity_poly.pdbx_seq_one_letter_code
_entity_poly.pdbx_strand_id
1 'polypeptide(L)'
;MKQTWDSVIAIIDEMLSNLPRQTTHLNERHLHHYFSHAMQSERLILAPTMDATFHPEWPTYKESAGIRYGKYIKVKEHYMPTTNGKQGGFLDFAIGGYEAPEIAIEFKLLASWKGEPVAFDFLKLLDRRNPFKRVVQQTVVLRPKGVSQAGSKASFKRAIEATYEKASERLADDFDNARQRHFVITELGNDVRHWRLVNDGKFVES
;
A
#
# COMPACT_ATOMS: atom_id res chain seq x y z
N MET A 1 16.13 7.91 9.40
CA MET A 1 15.49 7.04 8.38
C MET A 1 15.41 5.57 8.73
N LYS A 2 16.49 4.88 9.16
CA LYS A 2 16.39 3.48 9.58
C LYS A 2 15.39 3.31 10.75
N GLN A 3 15.54 4.13 11.79
CA GLN A 3 14.61 4.15 12.93
C GLN A 3 13.15 4.38 12.50
N THR A 4 12.90 5.35 11.62
CA THR A 4 11.56 5.67 11.11
C THR A 4 10.93 4.49 10.35
N TRP A 5 11.71 3.75 9.56
CA TRP A 5 11.22 2.56 8.88
C TRP A 5 10.84 1.47 9.88
N ASP A 6 11.70 1.19 10.86
CA ASP A 6 11.45 0.18 11.88
C ASP A 6 10.19 0.51 12.69
N SER A 7 9.97 1.79 13.04
CA SER A 7 8.74 2.27 13.68
C SER A 7 7.50 2.09 12.80
N VAL A 8 7.58 2.42 11.51
CA VAL A 8 6.46 2.19 10.57
C VAL A 8 6.08 0.71 10.57
N ILE A 9 7.06 -0.20 10.47
CA ILE A 9 6.77 -1.64 10.47
C ILE A 9 6.19 -2.10 11.81
N ALA A 10 6.72 -1.62 12.93
CA ALA A 10 6.19 -1.94 14.25
C ALA A 10 4.73 -1.52 14.41
N ILE A 11 4.37 -0.32 13.92
CA ILE A 11 2.99 0.18 13.93
C ILE A 11 2.09 -0.68 13.05
N ILE A 12 2.53 -1.06 11.85
CA ILE A 12 1.75 -1.94 10.96
C ILE A 12 1.52 -3.31 11.62
N ASP A 13 2.55 -3.89 12.23
CA ASP A 13 2.43 -5.17 12.93
C ASP A 13 1.52 -5.09 14.17
N GLU A 14 1.55 -3.97 14.89
CA GLU A 14 0.62 -3.67 15.98
C GLU A 14 -0.82 -3.55 15.46
N MET A 15 -1.03 -2.82 14.35
CA MET A 15 -2.34 -2.72 13.69
C MET A 15 -2.89 -4.09 13.33
N LEU A 16 -2.07 -4.94 12.71
CA LEU A 16 -2.44 -6.30 12.31
C LEU A 16 -2.87 -7.15 13.52
N SER A 17 -2.14 -7.04 14.62
CA SER A 17 -2.40 -7.79 15.86
C SER A 17 -3.69 -7.34 16.57
N ASN A 18 -4.08 -6.08 16.38
CA ASN A 18 -5.25 -5.47 17.02
C ASN A 18 -6.51 -5.45 16.14
N LEU A 19 -6.49 -6.06 14.95
CA LEU A 19 -7.68 -6.13 14.10
C LEU A 19 -8.81 -6.89 14.82
N PRO A 20 -10.00 -6.28 14.97
CA PRO A 20 -11.09 -6.91 15.70
C PRO A 20 -11.61 -8.13 14.92
N ARG A 21 -11.71 -9.27 15.60
CA ARG A 21 -12.39 -10.47 15.07
C ARG A 21 -13.87 -10.13 14.88
N GLN A 22 -14.40 -10.32 13.67
CA GLN A 22 -15.74 -9.91 13.25
C GLN A 22 -16.05 -8.41 13.49
N THR A 23 -16.01 -7.62 12.42
CA THR A 23 -16.46 -6.22 12.48
C THR A 23 -17.19 -5.85 11.19
N THR A 24 -18.35 -5.22 11.34
CA THR A 24 -19.11 -4.59 10.26
C THR A 24 -18.84 -3.09 10.16
N HIS A 25 -18.09 -2.53 11.12
CA HIS A 25 -17.87 -1.09 11.26
C HIS A 25 -16.47 -0.64 10.85
N LEU A 26 -15.54 -1.57 10.65
CA LEU A 26 -14.21 -1.25 10.15
C LEU A 26 -14.31 -0.70 8.73
N ASN A 27 -13.64 0.43 8.51
CA ASN A 27 -13.47 1.06 7.21
C ASN A 27 -12.03 1.54 7.08
N GLU A 28 -11.65 1.93 5.86
CA GLU A 28 -10.29 2.36 5.53
C GLU A 28 -9.82 3.55 6.39
N ARG A 29 -10.71 4.51 6.70
CA ARG A 29 -10.37 5.67 7.56
C ARG A 29 -9.94 5.28 8.97
N HIS A 30 -10.44 4.17 9.53
CA HIS A 30 -9.97 3.68 10.83
C HIS A 30 -8.49 3.28 10.77
N LEU A 31 -8.05 2.63 9.68
CA LEU A 31 -6.64 2.28 9.48
C LEU A 31 -5.78 3.55 9.40
N HIS A 32 -6.25 4.56 8.65
CA HIS A 32 -5.54 5.83 8.49
C HIS A 32 -5.45 6.60 9.81
N HIS A 33 -6.52 6.62 10.60
CA HIS A 33 -6.56 7.30 11.89
C HIS A 33 -5.62 6.62 12.88
N TYR A 34 -5.66 5.29 12.98
CA TYR A 34 -4.76 4.56 13.86
C TYR A 34 -3.31 4.83 13.47
N PHE A 35 -2.96 4.64 12.19
CA PHE A 35 -1.61 4.84 11.70
C PHE A 35 -1.12 6.28 11.94
N SER A 36 -1.91 7.28 11.52
CA SER A 36 -1.52 8.69 11.68
C SER A 36 -1.37 9.09 13.14
N HIS A 37 -2.23 8.59 14.04
CA HIS A 37 -2.11 8.81 15.48
C HIS A 37 -0.83 8.16 16.06
N ALA A 38 -0.55 6.91 15.73
CA ALA A 38 0.65 6.22 16.19
C ALA A 38 1.94 6.92 15.72
N MET A 39 1.94 7.42 14.48
CA MET A 39 3.07 8.17 13.91
C MET A 39 3.31 9.54 14.57
N GLN A 40 2.36 10.10 15.35
CA GLN A 40 2.61 11.35 16.07
C GLN A 40 3.71 11.21 17.13
N SER A 41 3.91 10.01 17.67
CA SER A 41 4.97 9.72 18.64
C SER A 41 6.39 9.79 18.03
N GLU A 42 6.51 9.66 16.70
CA GLU A 42 7.77 9.64 15.96
C GLU A 42 8.36 11.04 15.69
N ARG A 43 7.78 12.10 16.26
CA ARG A 43 8.20 13.50 16.06
C ARG A 43 8.31 13.90 14.58
N LEU A 44 7.52 13.26 13.71
CA LEU A 44 7.43 13.68 12.32
C LEU A 44 6.68 15.01 12.23
N ILE A 45 7.13 15.85 11.31
CA ILE A 45 6.59 17.20 11.15
C ILE A 45 5.41 17.11 10.17
N LEU A 46 4.21 17.34 10.70
CA LEU A 46 3.01 17.68 9.92
C LEU A 46 2.93 19.20 9.83
N ALA A 47 3.39 19.79 8.74
CA ALA A 47 3.37 21.23 8.53
C ALA A 47 2.86 21.57 7.13
N PRO A 48 2.26 22.76 6.92
CA PRO A 48 1.97 23.27 5.59
C PRO A 48 3.23 23.79 4.85
N THR A 49 4.42 23.56 5.40
CA THR A 49 5.70 24.03 4.88
C THR A 49 6.50 22.88 4.25
N MET A 50 7.57 23.23 3.52
CA MET A 50 8.50 22.26 2.92
C MET A 50 9.27 21.42 3.95
N ASP A 51 9.24 21.82 5.23
CA ASP A 51 9.87 21.10 6.34
C ASP A 51 9.03 19.92 6.82
N ALA A 52 7.82 19.74 6.27
CA ALA A 52 7.00 18.58 6.57
C ALA A 52 7.75 17.29 6.20
N THR A 53 7.74 16.33 7.12
CA THR A 53 8.34 15.01 6.94
C THR A 53 7.31 13.90 6.90
N PHE A 54 6.04 14.21 7.18
CA PHE A 54 4.92 13.29 7.07
C PHE A 54 3.83 13.94 6.23
N HIS A 55 3.49 13.30 5.12
CA HIS A 55 2.63 13.86 4.08
C HIS A 55 1.42 12.96 3.86
N PRO A 56 0.24 13.33 4.36
CA PRO A 56 -1.00 12.61 4.06
C PRO A 56 -1.46 12.89 2.63
N GLU A 57 -2.13 11.91 2.00
CA GLU A 57 -2.73 12.00 0.67
C GLU A 57 -1.72 12.47 -0.41
N TRP A 58 -0.56 11.81 -0.47
CA TRP A 58 0.57 12.20 -1.32
C TRP A 58 0.36 11.85 -2.79
N PRO A 59 0.40 12.81 -3.73
CA PRO A 59 0.27 12.51 -5.15
C PRO A 59 1.58 11.97 -5.73
N THR A 60 1.50 11.03 -6.69
CA THR A 60 2.67 10.67 -7.50
C THR A 60 2.94 11.71 -8.60
N TYR A 61 1.95 12.52 -8.98
CA TYR A 61 2.12 13.61 -9.92
C TYR A 61 1.15 14.75 -9.62
N LYS A 62 1.68 15.96 -9.47
CA LYS A 62 0.94 17.20 -9.30
C LYS A 62 1.80 18.38 -9.72
N GLU A 63 1.58 18.86 -10.95
CA GLU A 63 2.39 19.91 -11.58
C GLU A 63 2.44 21.21 -10.77
N SER A 64 1.30 21.66 -10.24
CA SER A 64 1.22 22.87 -9.41
C SER A 64 1.99 22.78 -8.08
N ALA A 65 2.31 21.56 -7.64
CA ALA A 65 3.06 21.29 -6.41
C ALA A 65 4.53 20.92 -6.70
N GLY A 66 4.97 20.97 -7.96
CA GLY A 66 6.32 20.57 -8.36
C GLY A 66 6.57 19.05 -8.39
N ILE A 67 5.55 18.23 -8.13
CA ILE A 67 5.68 16.77 -8.05
C ILE A 67 5.52 16.16 -9.45
N ARG A 68 6.56 15.53 -9.98
CA ARG A 68 6.64 15.07 -11.38
C ARG A 68 6.98 13.60 -11.54
N TYR A 69 6.46 12.72 -10.68
CA TYR A 69 6.74 11.28 -10.76
C TYR A 69 5.75 10.51 -11.64
N GLY A 70 5.43 9.27 -11.26
CA GLY A 70 4.60 8.34 -12.01
C GLY A 70 3.22 8.90 -12.34
N LYS A 71 2.81 8.72 -13.59
CA LYS A 71 1.50 9.10 -14.12
C LYS A 71 0.79 7.86 -14.62
N TYR A 72 -0.54 7.87 -14.49
CA TYR A 72 -1.35 6.71 -14.80
C TYR A 72 -2.60 7.12 -15.58
N ILE A 73 -3.07 6.21 -16.44
CA ILE A 73 -4.30 6.37 -17.21
C ILE A 73 -5.11 5.08 -17.11
N LYS A 74 -6.44 5.22 -17.00
CA LYS A 74 -7.34 4.08 -17.03
C LYS A 74 -7.60 3.69 -18.49
N VAL A 75 -7.15 2.50 -18.89
CA VAL A 75 -7.43 1.89 -20.20
C VAL A 75 -8.38 0.73 -19.99
N LYS A 76 -9.62 0.87 -20.49
CA LYS A 76 -10.74 -0.03 -20.15
C LYS A 76 -10.91 -0.07 -18.62
N GLU A 77 -10.77 -1.25 -18.01
CA GLU A 77 -10.88 -1.45 -16.56
C GLU A 77 -9.53 -1.50 -15.84
N HIS A 78 -8.43 -1.17 -16.49
CA HIS A 78 -7.09 -1.29 -15.90
C HIS A 78 -6.34 0.04 -15.88
N TYR A 79 -5.66 0.32 -14.77
CA TYR A 79 -4.71 1.43 -14.71
C TYR A 79 -3.37 1.03 -15.32
N MET A 80 -2.87 1.89 -16.21
CA MET A 80 -1.61 1.69 -16.93
C MET A 80 -0.66 2.88 -16.68
N PRO A 81 0.66 2.64 -16.55
CA PRO A 81 1.67 3.69 -16.57
C PRO A 81 1.59 4.48 -17.88
N THR A 82 1.83 5.78 -17.83
CA THR A 82 1.87 6.61 -19.05
C THR A 82 2.84 7.78 -18.90
N THR A 83 3.44 8.20 -20.01
CA THR A 83 4.23 9.43 -20.12
C THR A 83 3.37 10.64 -20.51
N ASN A 84 2.18 10.41 -21.07
CA ASN A 84 1.29 11.45 -21.62
C ASN A 84 0.09 11.77 -20.72
N GLY A 85 -0.01 11.14 -19.56
CA GLY A 85 -1.05 11.41 -18.58
C GLY A 85 -0.94 12.83 -17.99
N LYS A 86 -2.07 13.32 -17.46
CA LYS A 86 -2.15 14.56 -16.68
C LYS A 86 -2.39 14.32 -15.18
N GLN A 87 -2.60 13.07 -14.78
CA GLN A 87 -2.98 12.69 -13.42
C GLN A 87 -1.98 11.69 -12.84
N GLY A 88 -1.61 11.91 -11.58
CA GLY A 88 -0.92 10.94 -10.75
C GLY A 88 -1.89 10.04 -10.02
N GLY A 89 -1.35 9.02 -9.36
CA GLY A 89 -2.02 8.32 -8.28
C GLY A 89 -1.92 9.12 -6.99
N PHE A 90 -2.67 8.70 -5.98
CA PHE A 90 -2.55 9.19 -4.61
C PHE A 90 -2.19 8.02 -3.71
N LEU A 91 -1.27 8.27 -2.79
CA LEU A 91 -0.88 7.40 -1.70
C LEU A 91 -1.49 7.93 -0.40
N ASP A 92 -1.87 7.04 0.51
CA ASP A 92 -2.40 7.47 1.80
C ASP A 92 -1.38 8.29 2.60
N PHE A 93 -0.12 7.87 2.61
CA PHE A 93 0.96 8.60 3.26
C PHE A 93 2.29 8.49 2.53
N ALA A 94 3.10 9.54 2.66
CA ALA A 94 4.52 9.55 2.34
C ALA A 94 5.34 10.12 3.50
N ILE A 95 6.55 9.59 3.74
CA ILE A 95 7.45 10.06 4.81
C ILE A 95 8.82 10.40 4.21
N GLY A 96 9.36 11.55 4.59
CA GLY A 96 10.65 12.09 4.12
C GLY A 96 10.52 13.53 3.65
N GLY A 97 11.57 14.06 3.01
CA GLY A 97 11.54 15.43 2.49
C GLY A 97 10.49 15.59 1.39
N TYR A 98 9.87 16.77 1.31
CA TYR A 98 8.78 17.05 0.37
C TYR A 98 9.14 16.76 -1.10
N GLU A 99 10.36 17.09 -1.53
CA GLU A 99 10.79 16.90 -2.92
C GLU A 99 11.12 15.46 -3.30
N ALA A 100 11.31 14.57 -2.31
CA ALA A 100 11.72 13.19 -2.52
C ALA A 100 11.44 12.35 -1.25
N PRO A 101 10.17 12.08 -0.92
CA PRO A 101 9.83 11.20 0.20
C PRO A 101 10.44 9.82 0.00
N GLU A 102 10.94 9.21 1.08
CA GLU A 102 11.67 7.94 1.02
C GLU A 102 10.79 6.73 1.28
N ILE A 103 9.67 6.91 2.00
CA ILE A 103 8.74 5.84 2.37
C ILE A 103 7.36 6.18 1.83
N ALA A 104 6.72 5.25 1.11
CA ALA A 104 5.33 5.33 0.71
C ALA A 104 4.49 4.25 1.42
N ILE A 105 3.26 4.58 1.77
CA ILE A 105 2.37 3.73 2.55
C ILE A 105 0.97 3.79 1.94
N GLU A 106 0.39 2.61 1.73
CA GLU A 106 -0.98 2.43 1.26
C GLU A 106 -1.74 1.48 2.19
N PHE A 107 -2.95 1.90 2.54
CA PHE A 107 -3.94 1.09 3.20
C PHE A 107 -5.08 0.80 2.23
N LYS A 108 -5.64 -0.40 2.36
CA LYS A 108 -6.83 -0.73 1.59
C LYS A 108 -7.77 -1.58 2.40
N LEU A 109 -9.05 -1.23 2.40
CA LEU A 109 -10.09 -2.11 2.94
C LEU A 109 -11.08 -2.50 1.86
N LEU A 110 -11.29 -3.81 1.70
CA LEU A 110 -12.14 -4.37 0.65
C LEU A 110 -13.20 -5.30 1.25
N ALA A 111 -14.44 -5.16 0.82
CA ALA A 111 -15.53 -6.08 1.18
C ALA A 111 -15.35 -7.50 0.59
N SER A 112 -14.55 -7.61 -0.47
CA SER A 112 -14.16 -8.87 -1.12
C SER A 112 -12.90 -8.64 -1.95
N TRP A 113 -12.19 -9.70 -2.33
CA TRP A 113 -11.01 -9.55 -3.17
C TRP A 113 -11.36 -8.90 -4.51
N LYS A 114 -10.73 -7.76 -4.79
CA LYS A 114 -10.79 -7.08 -6.08
C LYS A 114 -9.36 -6.82 -6.51
N GLY A 115 -8.90 -7.54 -7.54
CA GLY A 115 -7.51 -7.47 -7.98
C GLY A 115 -7.11 -6.08 -8.48
N GLU A 116 -7.96 -5.40 -9.27
CA GLU A 116 -7.55 -4.15 -9.91
C GLU A 116 -7.20 -3.01 -8.94
N PRO A 117 -8.02 -2.67 -7.92
CA PRO A 117 -7.64 -1.63 -6.96
C PRO A 117 -6.30 -1.93 -6.29
N VAL A 118 -6.06 -3.19 -5.89
CA VAL A 118 -4.83 -3.63 -5.25
C VAL A 118 -3.65 -3.61 -6.24
N ALA A 119 -3.87 -3.99 -7.50
CA ALA A 119 -2.87 -3.89 -8.56
C ALA A 119 -2.46 -2.43 -8.78
N PHE A 120 -3.40 -1.49 -8.72
CA PHE A 120 -3.09 -0.08 -8.86
C PHE A 120 -2.28 0.47 -7.68
N ASP A 121 -2.55 0.00 -6.45
CA ASP A 121 -1.74 0.32 -5.28
C ASP A 121 -0.31 -0.21 -5.43
N PHE A 122 -0.13 -1.48 -5.82
CA PHE A 122 1.19 -2.02 -6.15
C PHE A 122 1.89 -1.23 -7.25
N LEU A 123 1.16 -0.85 -8.29
CA LEU A 123 1.69 -0.10 -9.42
C LEU A 123 2.25 1.26 -8.97
N LYS A 124 1.53 1.99 -8.10
CA LYS A 124 2.04 3.25 -7.51
C LYS A 124 3.29 3.03 -6.67
N LEU A 125 3.31 1.97 -5.85
CA LEU A 125 4.42 1.71 -4.93
C LEU A 125 5.69 1.24 -5.64
N LEU A 126 5.55 0.45 -6.70
CA LEU A 126 6.67 -0.25 -7.38
C LEU A 126 7.18 0.47 -8.63
N ASP A 127 6.56 1.58 -9.03
CA ASP A 127 7.00 2.40 -10.15
C ASP A 127 8.31 3.14 -9.83
N ARG A 128 9.38 2.83 -10.59
CA ARG A 128 10.73 3.41 -10.45
C ARG A 128 10.76 4.91 -10.65
N ARG A 129 9.77 5.49 -11.32
CA ARG A 129 9.67 6.94 -11.53
C ARG A 129 9.30 7.68 -10.23
N ASN A 130 8.74 6.97 -9.25
CA ASN A 130 8.48 7.49 -7.91
C ASN A 130 9.76 7.42 -7.03
N PRO A 131 9.95 8.32 -6.05
CA PRO A 131 11.24 8.48 -5.36
C PRO A 131 11.48 7.47 -4.22
N PHE A 132 10.48 6.64 -3.91
CA PHE A 132 10.48 5.87 -2.67
C PHE A 132 11.56 4.78 -2.68
N LYS A 133 12.29 4.67 -1.57
CA LYS A 133 13.24 3.57 -1.33
C LYS A 133 12.57 2.41 -0.60
N ARG A 134 11.51 2.71 0.14
CA ARG A 134 10.76 1.73 0.93
C ARG A 134 9.28 1.91 0.74
N VAL A 135 8.55 0.80 0.72
CA VAL A 135 7.12 0.81 0.44
C VAL A 135 6.37 -0.16 1.33
N VAL A 136 5.22 0.29 1.81
CA VAL A 136 4.30 -0.46 2.65
C VAL A 136 2.95 -0.54 1.96
N GLN A 137 2.34 -1.72 1.99
CA GLN A 137 0.96 -1.90 1.63
C GLN A 137 0.29 -2.82 2.64
N GLN A 138 -0.81 -2.36 3.22
CA GLN A 138 -1.67 -3.18 4.06
C GLN A 138 -3.07 -3.24 3.44
N THR A 139 -3.45 -4.40 2.92
CA THR A 139 -4.81 -4.63 2.40
C THR A 139 -5.57 -5.55 3.34
N VAL A 140 -6.72 -5.11 3.83
CA VAL A 140 -7.65 -5.91 4.63
C VAL A 140 -8.84 -6.31 3.76
N VAL A 141 -9.09 -7.60 3.64
CA VAL A 141 -10.22 -8.20 2.93
C VAL A 141 -11.22 -8.73 3.95
N LEU A 142 -12.38 -8.10 4.02
CA LEU A 142 -13.46 -8.53 4.89
C LEU A 142 -14.06 -9.85 4.38
N ARG A 143 -14.26 -10.77 5.32
CA ARG A 143 -14.80 -12.11 5.12
C ARG A 143 -15.91 -12.34 6.14
N PRO A 144 -17.10 -11.71 5.98
CA PRO A 144 -18.18 -11.83 6.96
C PRO A 144 -18.71 -13.26 7.13
N LYS A 145 -18.44 -14.15 6.17
CA LYS A 145 -18.77 -15.59 6.22
C LYS A 145 -17.61 -16.47 6.70
N GLY A 146 -16.53 -15.88 7.24
CA GLY A 146 -15.31 -16.58 7.63
C GLY A 146 -14.24 -16.62 6.54
N VAL A 147 -12.99 -16.84 6.96
CA VAL A 147 -11.81 -16.88 6.08
C VAL A 147 -11.88 -18.04 5.08
N SER A 148 -11.16 -17.89 3.96
CA SER A 148 -11.06 -18.93 2.94
C SER A 148 -10.54 -20.26 3.52
N GLN A 149 -11.27 -21.36 3.28
CA GLN A 149 -10.88 -22.73 3.62
C GLN A 149 -9.94 -23.33 2.57
N ALA A 150 -9.26 -24.46 2.84
CA ALA A 150 -8.14 -24.99 2.04
C ALA A 150 -8.17 -24.73 0.51
N GLY A 151 -9.18 -25.22 -0.23
CA GLY A 151 -9.27 -25.00 -1.68
C GLY A 151 -9.48 -23.53 -2.09
N SER A 152 -10.27 -22.79 -1.31
CA SER A 152 -10.46 -21.34 -1.46
C SER A 152 -9.21 -20.55 -1.07
N LYS A 153 -8.43 -21.04 -0.10
CA LYS A 153 -7.20 -20.45 0.42
C LYS A 153 -6.08 -20.46 -0.63
N ALA A 154 -5.85 -21.61 -1.27
CA ALA A 154 -4.90 -21.71 -2.38
C ALA A 154 -5.32 -20.83 -3.58
N SER A 155 -6.62 -20.75 -3.85
CA SER A 155 -7.16 -19.83 -4.87
C SER A 155 -6.91 -18.37 -4.51
N PHE A 156 -7.13 -17.99 -3.25
CA PHE A 156 -6.92 -16.63 -2.77
C PHE A 156 -5.45 -16.22 -2.81
N LYS A 157 -4.53 -17.09 -2.36
CA LYS A 157 -3.08 -16.90 -2.50
C LYS A 157 -2.69 -16.63 -3.95
N ARG A 158 -3.12 -17.50 -4.88
CA ARG A 158 -2.87 -17.32 -6.32
C ARG A 158 -3.44 -16.00 -6.85
N ALA A 159 -4.59 -15.57 -6.35
CA ALA A 159 -5.18 -14.30 -6.74
C ALA A 159 -4.36 -13.09 -6.25
N ILE A 160 -3.76 -13.16 -5.06
CA ILE A 160 -2.81 -12.16 -4.54
C ILE A 160 -1.57 -12.11 -5.43
N GLU A 161 -0.93 -13.25 -5.64
CA GLU A 161 0.31 -13.37 -6.42
C GLU A 161 0.10 -12.89 -7.87
N ALA A 162 -0.97 -13.32 -8.52
CA ALA A 162 -1.32 -12.87 -9.87
C ALA A 162 -1.64 -11.37 -9.94
N THR A 163 -2.10 -10.75 -8.85
CA THR A 163 -2.36 -9.30 -8.81
C THR A 163 -1.05 -8.52 -8.74
N TYR A 164 -0.10 -9.00 -7.94
CA TYR A 164 1.26 -8.45 -7.89
C TYR A 164 1.99 -8.61 -9.24
N GLU A 165 1.90 -9.79 -9.85
CA GLU A 165 2.49 -10.09 -11.16
C GLU A 165 1.95 -9.14 -12.23
N LYS A 166 0.62 -8.99 -12.33
CA LYS A 166 -0.01 -8.02 -13.25
C LYS A 166 0.49 -6.59 -13.06
N ALA A 167 0.67 -6.14 -11.81
CA ALA A 167 1.19 -4.79 -11.55
C ALA A 167 2.65 -4.68 -12.04
N SER A 168 3.45 -5.71 -11.81
CA SER A 168 4.85 -5.79 -12.26
C SER A 168 4.97 -5.80 -13.78
N GLU A 169 4.14 -6.61 -14.47
CA GLU A 169 4.08 -6.67 -15.94
C GLU A 169 3.70 -5.33 -16.57
N ARG A 170 2.76 -4.59 -15.96
CA ARG A 170 2.34 -3.27 -16.45
C ARG A 170 3.45 -2.23 -16.34
N LEU A 171 4.29 -2.34 -15.31
CA LEU A 171 5.45 -1.47 -15.12
C LEU A 171 6.59 -1.85 -16.06
N ALA A 172 6.76 -3.14 -16.37
CA ALA A 172 7.81 -3.64 -17.24
C ALA A 172 9.19 -3.06 -16.83
N ASP A 173 9.82 -2.28 -17.71
CA ASP A 173 11.11 -1.66 -17.44
C ASP A 173 11.08 -0.64 -16.28
N ASP A 174 9.92 -0.06 -15.98
CA ASP A 174 9.71 0.87 -14.87
C ASP A 174 9.48 0.15 -13.52
N PHE A 175 9.57 -1.18 -13.46
CA PHE A 175 9.41 -1.93 -12.22
C PHE A 175 10.65 -1.83 -11.31
N ASP A 176 10.50 -1.35 -10.08
CA ASP A 176 11.60 -1.20 -9.13
C ASP A 176 11.69 -2.37 -8.14
N ASN A 177 12.59 -3.32 -8.44
CA ASN A 177 12.84 -4.48 -7.58
C ASN A 177 13.80 -4.19 -6.41
N ALA A 178 14.48 -3.05 -6.40
CA ALA A 178 15.47 -2.70 -5.38
C ALA A 178 14.84 -2.16 -4.08
N ARG A 179 13.55 -1.81 -4.11
CA ARG A 179 12.84 -1.29 -2.95
C ARG A 179 12.74 -2.30 -1.83
N GLN A 180 12.91 -1.80 -0.61
CA GLN A 180 12.51 -2.53 0.58
C GLN A 180 10.97 -2.55 0.64
N ARG A 181 10.37 -3.74 0.66
CA ARG A 181 8.92 -3.94 0.53
C ARG A 181 8.36 -4.58 1.79
N HIS A 182 7.26 -4.03 2.31
CA HIS A 182 6.47 -4.64 3.37
C HIS A 182 5.01 -4.69 2.95
N PHE A 183 4.63 -5.77 2.26
CA PHE A 183 3.27 -5.95 1.74
C PHE A 183 2.57 -7.05 2.51
N VAL A 184 1.41 -6.71 3.07
CA VAL A 184 0.58 -7.61 3.87
C VAL A 184 -0.85 -7.56 3.37
N ILE A 185 -1.39 -8.72 3.02
CA ILE A 185 -2.82 -8.91 2.74
C ILE A 185 -3.43 -9.68 3.90
N THR A 186 -4.47 -9.14 4.52
CA THR A 186 -5.16 -9.76 5.66
C THR A 186 -6.55 -10.20 5.26
N GLU A 187 -6.91 -11.47 5.50
CA GLU A 187 -8.31 -11.91 5.49
C GLU A 187 -8.88 -11.77 6.91
N LEU A 188 -9.98 -11.02 7.04
CA LEU A 188 -10.60 -10.73 8.32
C LEU A 188 -12.02 -11.31 8.39
N GLY A 189 -12.22 -12.36 9.19
CA GLY A 189 -13.51 -12.98 9.44
C GLY A 189 -13.65 -13.41 10.90
N ASN A 190 -14.14 -14.64 11.13
CA ASN A 190 -14.14 -15.27 12.46
C ASN A 190 -12.70 -15.55 12.94
N ASP A 191 -11.81 -15.82 11.99
CA ASP A 191 -10.38 -15.89 12.16
C ASP A 191 -9.70 -14.75 11.41
N VAL A 192 -8.44 -14.49 11.73
CA VAL A 192 -7.58 -13.55 11.02
C VAL A 192 -6.46 -14.34 10.35
N ARG A 193 -6.17 -14.02 9.09
CA ARG A 193 -5.04 -14.60 8.36
C ARG A 193 -4.25 -13.52 7.65
N HIS A 194 -2.94 -13.54 7.78
CA HIS A 194 -2.04 -12.61 7.09
C HIS A 194 -1.25 -13.32 6.01
N TRP A 195 -1.08 -12.65 4.88
CA TRP A 195 -0.23 -13.07 3.77
C TRP A 195 0.84 -12.01 3.57
N ARG A 196 2.10 -12.36 3.82
CA ARG A 196 3.24 -11.44 3.72
C ARG A 196 4.07 -11.76 2.49
N LEU A 197 4.45 -10.71 1.75
CA LEU A 197 5.44 -10.84 0.68
C LEU A 197 6.79 -11.24 1.30
N VAL A 198 7.42 -12.30 0.79
CA VAL A 198 8.77 -12.70 1.23
C VAL A 198 9.83 -12.49 0.16
N ASN A 199 9.55 -12.84 -1.10
CA ASN A 199 10.48 -12.72 -2.22
C ASN A 199 9.69 -12.69 -3.54
N ASP A 200 10.06 -11.78 -4.45
CA ASP A 200 9.67 -11.80 -5.87
C ASP A 200 8.22 -12.22 -6.16
N GLY A 201 7.28 -11.50 -5.54
CA GLY A 201 5.84 -11.72 -5.73
C GLY A 201 5.25 -12.92 -5.00
N LYS A 202 6.05 -13.72 -4.28
CA LYS A 202 5.58 -14.85 -3.46
C LYS A 202 5.11 -14.37 -2.09
N PHE A 203 3.90 -14.78 -1.74
CA PHE A 203 3.31 -14.52 -0.43
C PHE A 203 3.32 -15.78 0.43
N VAL A 204 3.61 -15.63 1.72
CA VAL A 204 3.50 -16.70 2.72
C VAL A 204 2.48 -16.31 3.77
N GLU A 205 1.79 -17.31 4.31
CA GLU A 205 0.94 -17.09 5.46
C GLU A 205 1.79 -16.95 6.72
N SER A 206 1.44 -16.01 7.59
CA SER A 206 2.06 -15.79 8.90
C SER A 206 1.02 -15.70 10.00
#